data_AF-A0A9D6M8T0-F1
#
_entry.id   AF-A0A9D6M8T0-F1
#
_cell.length_a   1.000
_cell.length_b   1.000
_cell.length_c   1.000
_cell.angle_alpha   90.00
_cell.angle_beta   90.00
_cell.angle_gamma   90.00
#
_symmetry.space_group_name_H-M   'P 1'
#
loop_
_entity.id
_entity.type
_entity.pdbx_description
1 polymer ?
#
loop_
_entity_poly.entity_id
_entity_poly.type
_entity_poly.pdbx_seq_one_letter_code
_entity_poly.pdbx_strand_id
1 'polypeptide(L)'
;MVNTPKIEGMLRNLATHLGQLRDIAQTERDAFVGDATKLGAAKYYLQISIEACLDIGSHIIASERYRAPKDYRDIFTVLNENDILPDDFTVTLRQMAGALVLGGGRRASL
;
A
#
# COMPACT_ATOMS: atom_id res chain seq x y z
N MET A 1 14.86 5.70 -15.43
CA MET A 1 15.69 4.67 -14.78
C MET A 1 15.29 4.59 -13.33
N VAL A 2 14.87 3.41 -12.89
CA VAL A 2 14.48 3.16 -11.51
C VAL A 2 15.60 3.53 -10.54
N ASN A 3 15.29 4.42 -9.60
CA ASN A 3 16.16 4.69 -8.45
C ASN A 3 16.03 3.54 -7.43
N THR A 4 16.93 2.56 -7.53
CA THR A 4 16.96 1.37 -6.66
C THR A 4 17.10 1.73 -5.18
N PRO A 5 18.03 2.61 -4.75
CA PRO A 5 18.14 3.00 -3.34
C PRO A 5 16.84 3.55 -2.75
N LYS A 6 16.08 4.32 -3.55
CA LYS A 6 14.78 4.86 -3.12
C LYS A 6 13.73 3.75 -2.96
N ILE A 7 13.62 2.83 -3.92
CA ILE A 7 12.69 1.70 -3.82
C ILE A 7 13.03 0.84 -2.60
N GLU A 8 14.31 0.52 -2.38
CA GLU A 8 14.72 -0.26 -1.22
C GLU A 8 14.37 0.44 0.10
N GLY A 9 14.50 1.77 0.16
CA GLY A 9 14.03 2.55 1.31
C GLY A 9 12.54 2.39 1.56
N MET A 10 11.72 2.50 0.52
CA MET A 10 10.27 2.30 0.62
C MET A 10 9.92 0.87 1.04
N LEU A 11 10.62 -0.14 0.52
CA LEU A 11 10.44 -1.54 0.90
C LEU A 11 10.84 -1.80 2.35
N ARG A 12 11.92 -1.18 2.86
CA ARG A 12 12.30 -1.26 4.28
C ARG A 12 11.25 -0.65 5.20
N ASN A 13 10.66 0.47 4.80
CA ASN A 13 9.58 1.10 5.56
C ASN A 13 8.34 0.20 5.56
N LEU A 14 7.95 -0.33 4.40
CA LEU A 14 6.85 -1.30 4.29
C LEU A 14 7.09 -2.53 5.18
N ALA A 15 8.29 -3.11 5.16
CA ALA A 15 8.65 -4.24 6.01
C ALA A 15 8.52 -3.91 7.50
N THR A 16 8.92 -2.70 7.92
CA THR A 16 8.76 -2.21 9.29
C THR A 16 7.28 -2.16 9.69
N HIS A 17 6.42 -1.57 8.86
CA HIS A 17 4.99 -1.45 9.13
C HIS A 17 4.30 -2.83 9.18
N LEU A 18 4.69 -3.75 8.28
CA LEU A 18 4.22 -5.12 8.30
C LEU A 18 4.66 -5.87 9.57
N GLY A 19 5.86 -5.59 10.10
CA GLY A 19 6.29 -6.08 11.41
C GLY A 19 5.34 -5.65 12.53
N GLN A 20 5.03 -4.36 12.61
CA GLN A 20 4.09 -3.82 13.60
C GLN A 20 2.68 -4.42 13.47
N LEU A 21 2.19 -4.59 12.24
CA LEU A 21 0.89 -5.25 11.99
C LEU A 21 0.91 -6.73 12.43
N ARG A 22 2.01 -7.45 12.19
CA ARG A 22 2.16 -8.84 12.63
C ARG A 22 2.16 -8.96 14.15
N ASP A 23 2.82 -8.04 14.85
CA ASP A 23 2.84 -7.99 16.31
C ASP A 23 1.44 -7.72 16.86
N ILE A 24 0.72 -6.77 16.28
CA ILE A 24 -0.68 -6.49 16.66
C ILE A 24 -1.56 -7.71 16.38
N ALA A 25 -1.36 -8.41 15.26
CA ALA A 25 -2.13 -9.60 14.89
C ALA A 25 -1.93 -10.78 15.84
N GLN A 26 -0.90 -10.78 16.71
CA GLN A 26 -0.74 -11.77 17.78
C GLN A 26 -1.64 -11.48 19.00
N THR A 27 -2.34 -10.34 19.04
CA THR A 27 -3.27 -10.03 20.13
C THR A 27 -4.58 -10.80 19.95
N GLU A 28 -5.07 -11.43 21.02
CA GLU A 28 -6.40 -12.06 21.04
C GLU A 28 -7.51 -11.09 20.61
N ARG A 29 -8.49 -11.60 19.87
CA ARG A 29 -9.50 -10.75 19.18
C ARG A 29 -10.21 -9.79 20.13
N ASP A 30 -10.67 -10.25 21.27
CA ASP A 30 -11.44 -9.42 22.21
C ASP A 30 -10.54 -8.38 22.89
N ALA A 31 -9.28 -8.72 23.14
CA ALA A 31 -8.27 -7.80 23.63
C ALA A 31 -7.87 -6.76 22.58
N PHE A 32 -7.90 -7.12 21.29
CA PHE A 32 -7.67 -6.19 20.18
C PHE A 32 -8.84 -5.23 20.00
N VAL A 33 -10.06 -5.74 19.93
CA VAL A 33 -11.27 -4.91 19.71
C VAL A 33 -11.57 -4.02 20.92
N GLY A 34 -11.20 -4.45 22.13
CA GLY A 34 -11.34 -3.65 23.35
C GLY A 34 -10.29 -2.54 23.51
N ASP A 35 -9.22 -2.54 22.71
CA ASP A 35 -8.12 -1.58 22.83
C ASP A 35 -8.13 -0.58 21.66
N ALA A 36 -8.65 0.62 21.93
CA ALA A 36 -8.72 1.71 20.96
C ALA A 36 -7.35 2.13 20.41
N THR A 37 -6.28 2.00 21.22
CA THR A 37 -4.92 2.34 20.81
C THR A 37 -4.41 1.33 19.78
N LYS A 38 -4.57 0.02 20.06
CA LYS A 38 -4.20 -1.04 19.12
C LYS A 38 -5.02 -0.99 17.84
N LEU A 39 -6.32 -0.73 17.93
CA LEU A 39 -7.18 -0.54 16.76
C LEU A 39 -6.72 0.64 15.91
N GLY A 40 -6.41 1.78 16.54
CA GLY A 40 -5.90 2.97 15.86
C GLY A 40 -4.55 2.71 15.18
N ALA A 41 -3.63 2.06 15.90
CA ALA A 41 -2.32 1.68 15.38
C ALA A 41 -2.45 0.72 14.19
N ALA A 42 -3.29 -0.31 14.28
CA ALA A 42 -3.53 -1.25 13.18
C ALA A 42 -4.05 -0.55 11.93
N LYS A 43 -5.05 0.33 12.08
CA LYS A 43 -5.60 1.11 10.96
C LYS A 43 -4.52 1.98 10.32
N TYR A 44 -3.73 2.68 11.15
CA TYR A 44 -2.66 3.55 10.68
C TYR A 44 -1.57 2.76 9.92
N TYR A 45 -1.06 1.68 10.51
CA TYR A 45 -0.02 0.86 9.88
C TYR A 45 -0.50 0.20 8.59
N LEU A 46 -1.76 -0.22 8.52
CA LEU A 46 -2.37 -0.72 7.28
C LEU A 46 -2.43 0.36 6.21
N GLN A 47 -2.91 1.55 6.57
CA GLN A 47 -2.98 2.70 5.66
C GLN A 47 -1.62 3.04 5.06
N ILE A 48 -0.61 3.29 5.89
CA ILE A 48 0.72 3.70 5.40
C ILE A 48 1.45 2.56 4.67
N SER A 49 1.08 1.29 4.91
CA SER A 49 1.57 0.16 4.12
C SER A 49 0.99 0.18 2.70
N ILE A 50 -0.29 0.50 2.56
CA ILE A 50 -0.94 0.64 1.25
C ILE A 50 -0.36 1.85 0.50
N GLU A 51 -0.16 2.98 1.18
CA GLU A 51 0.49 4.17 0.61
C GLU A 51 1.90 3.86 0.10
N ALA A 52 2.70 3.12 0.87
CA ALA A 52 4.04 2.70 0.44
C ALA A 52 4.01 1.86 -0.85
N CYS A 53 3.03 0.96 -1.00
CA CYS A 53 2.84 0.18 -2.22
C CYS A 53 2.48 1.08 -3.43
N LEU A 54 1.64 2.09 -3.22
CA LEU A 54 1.27 3.07 -4.25
C LEU A 54 2.47 3.92 -4.68
N ASP A 55 3.31 4.35 -3.73
CA ASP A 55 4.52 5.12 -3.99
C ASP A 55 5.55 4.32 -4.79
N ILE A 56 5.76 3.05 -4.43
CA ILE A 56 6.63 2.13 -5.17
C ILE A 56 6.12 1.99 -6.60
N GLY A 57 4.82 1.71 -6.77
CA GLY A 57 4.23 1.54 -8.09
C GLY A 57 4.34 2.79 -8.96
N SER A 58 4.00 3.95 -8.40
CA SER A 58 4.11 5.24 -9.08
C SER A 58 5.54 5.55 -9.50
N HIS A 59 6.51 5.25 -8.64
CA HIS A 59 7.92 5.46 -8.94
C HIS A 59 8.39 4.54 -10.08
N ILE A 60 7.97 3.27 -10.11
CA ILE A 60 8.29 2.35 -11.20
C ILE A 60 7.69 2.85 -12.52
N ILE A 61 6.40 3.18 -12.53
CA ILE A 61 5.69 3.70 -13.72
C ILE A 61 6.40 4.92 -14.31
N ALA A 62 6.73 5.90 -13.47
CA ALA A 62 7.43 7.10 -13.90
C ALA A 62 8.86 6.81 -14.39
N SER A 63 9.54 5.85 -13.76
CA SER A 63 10.93 5.51 -14.08
C SER A 63 11.08 4.78 -15.41
N GLU A 64 10.11 3.93 -15.74
CA GLU A 64 10.06 3.10 -16.95
C GLU A 64 9.21 3.73 -18.06
N ARG A 65 8.63 4.92 -17.81
CA ARG A 65 7.81 5.69 -18.77
C ARG A 65 6.60 4.91 -19.29
N TYR A 66 5.98 4.11 -18.42
CA TYR A 66 4.70 3.48 -18.72
C TYR A 66 3.57 4.53 -18.81
N ARG A 67 2.38 4.09 -19.24
CA ARG A 67 1.22 4.98 -19.27
C ARG A 67 0.92 5.55 -17.88
N ALA A 68 0.47 6.80 -17.83
CA ALA A 68 0.05 7.41 -16.58
C ALA A 68 -1.19 6.68 -16.01
N PRO A 69 -1.24 6.42 -14.70
CA PRO A 69 -2.41 5.85 -14.05
C PRO A 69 -3.51 6.91 -13.94
N LYS A 70 -4.77 6.49 -14.08
CA LYS A 70 -5.96 7.35 -13.97
C LYS A 70 -6.34 7.67 -12.52
N ASP A 71 -6.08 6.73 -11.62
CA ASP A 71 -6.33 6.83 -10.18
C ASP A 71 -5.37 5.90 -9.40
N TYR A 72 -5.48 5.86 -8.07
CA TYR A 72 -4.62 5.02 -7.24
C TYR A 72 -4.78 3.52 -7.49
N ARG A 73 -5.96 3.04 -7.86
CA ARG A 73 -6.17 1.61 -8.18
C ARG A 73 -5.50 1.29 -9.51
N ASP A 74 -5.53 2.23 -10.45
CA ASP A 74 -4.96 2.07 -11.78
C ASP A 74 -3.44 1.97 -11.78
N ILE A 75 -2.75 2.41 -10.72
CA ILE A 75 -1.31 2.15 -10.54
C ILE A 75 -1.01 0.65 -10.64
N PHE A 76 -1.79 -0.19 -9.95
CA PHE A 76 -1.57 -1.64 -9.98
C PHE A 76 -1.97 -2.26 -11.31
N THR A 77 -2.98 -1.71 -11.99
CA THR A 77 -3.35 -2.13 -13.35
C THR A 77 -2.19 -1.88 -14.32
N VAL A 78 -1.57 -0.69 -14.29
CA VAL A 78 -0.42 -0.36 -15.16
C VAL A 78 0.75 -1.31 -14.92
N LEU A 79 1.03 -1.64 -13.66
CA LEU A 79 2.12 -2.58 -13.34
C LEU A 79 1.83 -4.00 -13.87
N ASN A 80 0.58 -4.46 -13.78
CA ASN A 80 0.14 -5.75 -14.32
C ASN A 80 0.20 -5.80 -15.85
N GLU A 81 -0.25 -4.74 -16.53
CA GLU A 81 -0.14 -4.61 -17.99
C GLU A 81 1.30 -4.70 -18.51
N ASN A 82 2.30 -4.47 -17.64
CA ASN A 82 3.73 -4.55 -17.95
C ASN A 82 4.40 -5.77 -17.26
N ASP A 83 3.62 -6.79 -16.90
CA ASP A 83 4.08 -8.07 -16.32
C ASP A 83 4.86 -7.95 -14.99
N ILE A 84 4.73 -6.83 -14.27
CA ILE A 84 5.40 -6.61 -12.98
C ILE A 84 4.62 -7.27 -11.84
N LEU A 85 3.30 -7.32 -11.95
CA LEU A 85 2.41 -7.92 -10.97
C LEU A 85 1.56 -9.01 -11.62
N PRO A 86 1.36 -10.17 -10.96
CA PRO A 86 0.44 -11.20 -11.44
C PRO A 86 -1.03 -10.75 -11.28
N ASP A 87 -1.92 -11.28 -12.12
CA ASP A 87 -3.33 -10.91 -12.18
C ASP A 87 -4.04 -11.03 -10.82
N ASP A 88 -3.88 -12.17 -10.16
CA ASP A 88 -4.53 -12.46 -8.88
C ASP A 88 -4.13 -11.46 -7.79
N PHE A 89 -2.85 -11.12 -7.73
CA PHE A 89 -2.36 -10.17 -6.73
C PHE A 89 -2.78 -8.73 -7.06
N THR A 90 -2.90 -8.41 -8.34
CA THR A 90 -3.37 -7.09 -8.81
C THR A 90 -4.80 -6.84 -8.37
N VAL A 91 -5.67 -7.85 -8.40
CA VAL A 91 -7.04 -7.73 -7.87
C VAL A 91 -7.02 -7.36 -6.39
N THR A 92 -6.20 -8.03 -5.58
CA THR A 92 -6.06 -7.73 -4.15
C THR A 92 -5.56 -6.30 -3.92
N LEU A 93 -4.49 -5.88 -4.60
CA LEU A 93 -3.91 -4.55 -4.42
C LEU A 93 -4.88 -3.43 -4.79
N ARG A 94 -5.68 -3.62 -5.85
CA ARG A 94 -6.74 -2.69 -6.26
C ARG A 94 -7.84 -2.55 -5.21
N GLN A 95 -8.22 -3.66 -4.54
CA GLN A 95 -9.19 -3.62 -3.44
C GLN A 95 -8.64 -2.84 -2.24
N MET A 96 -7.36 -3.05 -1.89
CA MET A 96 -6.71 -2.32 -0.79
C MET A 96 -6.66 -0.81 -1.05
N ALA A 97 -6.22 -0.39 -2.24
CA ALA A 97 -6.26 1.03 -2.63
C ALA A 97 -7.68 1.59 -2.62
N GLY A 98 -8.67 0.77 -2.96
CA GLY A 98 -10.07 1.14 -2.84
C GLY A 98 -10.55 1.38 -1.41
N ALA A 99 -10.09 0.55 -0.46
CA ALA A 99 -10.44 0.68 0.96
C ALA A 99 -9.90 1.98 1.58
N LEU A 100 -8.73 2.45 1.15
CA LEU A 100 -8.16 3.72 1.58
C LEU A 100 -9.05 4.92 1.21
N VAL A 101 -9.60 4.92 -0.01
CA VAL A 101 -10.44 6.02 -0.53
C VAL A 101 -11.80 6.11 0.18
N LEU A 102 -12.31 5.00 0.71
CA LEU A 102 -13.61 4.96 1.39
C LEU A 102 -13.53 5.31 2.89
N GLY A 103 -12.35 5.17 3.51
CA GLY A 103 -12.15 5.39 4.94
C GLY A 103 -11.53 6.75 5.32
N GLY A 104 -10.88 7.44 4.37
CA GLY A 104 -10.13 8.67 4.62
C GLY A 104 -10.54 9.82 3.70
N GLY A 105 -11.34 10.75 4.21
CA GLY A 105 -11.52 12.04 3.56
C GLY A 105 -10.18 12.76 3.39
N ARG A 106 -9.87 13.15 2.14
CA ARG A 106 -8.77 14.01 1.68
C ARG A 106 -7.42 13.33 1.48
N ARG A 107 -7.09 13.11 0.21
CA ARG A 107 -6.01 13.81 -0.54
C ARG A 107 -6.13 13.48 -2.03
N ALA A 108 -7.15 14.05 -2.67
CA ALA A 108 -7.12 14.26 -4.11
C ALA A 108 -6.29 15.51 -4.36
N SER A 109 -4.97 15.37 -4.58
CA SER A 109 -4.09 16.40 -5.14
C SER A 109 -2.71 15.78 -5.43
N LEU A 110 -2.60 15.11 -6.58
CA LEU A 110 -1.40 15.13 -7.40
C LEU A 110 -1.85 15.46 -8.83
#